data_AF-A0A353D780-F1
#
_entry.id   AF-A0A353D780-F1
#
_cell.length_a   1.000
_cell.length_b   1.000
_cell.length_c   1.000
_cell.angle_alpha   90.00
_cell.angle_beta   90.00
_cell.angle_gamma   90.00
#
_symmetry.space_group_name_H-M   'P 1'
#
loop_
_entity.id
_entity.type
_entity.pdbx_description
1 polymer ?
#
loop_
_entity_poly.entity_id
_entity_poly.type
_entity_poly.pdbx_seq_one_letter_code
_entity_poly.pdbx_strand_id
1 'polypeptide(L)'
;MAGFFRALGKLFGGSKPEPASPAELEALRAAYRARCESFRRLLAANNAALDVMASMEEALRGLKPFGMTFVRGQCARVAANVFQIVRQLSLLTSGRFDALYDKLKEIQARIAPHLAPRSGQVRGPLVLALEQAGVDLADEVGGKVASLGEVARRLGQAG
;
A
#
# COMPACT_ATOMS: atom_id res chain seq x y z
N MET A 1 18.77 29.99 60.98
CA MET A 1 18.15 29.21 59.89
C MET A 1 18.02 30.06 58.61
N ALA A 2 19.13 30.54 58.03
CA ALA A 2 19.11 31.38 56.82
C ALA A 2 20.16 30.97 55.76
N GLY A 3 20.87 29.84 55.97
CA GLY A 3 21.94 29.37 55.09
C GLY A 3 21.57 28.22 54.16
N PHE A 4 20.46 27.52 54.43
CA PHE A 4 20.12 26.27 53.71
C PHE A 4 19.45 26.52 52.35
N PHE A 5 18.57 27.53 52.26
CA PHE A 5 17.86 27.87 51.01
C PHE A 5 18.76 28.51 49.94
N ARG A 6 19.89 29.11 50.33
CA ARG A 6 20.87 29.69 49.39
C ARG A 6 21.80 28.64 48.77
N ALA A 7 21.93 27.46 49.40
CA ALA A 7 22.70 26.34 48.88
C ALA A 7 21.91 25.53 47.82
N LEU A 8 20.60 25.35 48.00
CA LEU A 8 19.74 24.71 46.99
C LEU A 8 19.63 25.51 45.69
N GLY A 9 19.64 26.84 45.76
CA GLY A 9 19.62 27.71 44.56
C GLY A 9 20.90 27.64 43.71
N LYS A 10 22.04 27.21 44.29
CA LYS A 10 23.30 27.03 43.54
C LYS A 10 23.41 25.70 42.80
N LEU A 11 22.60 24.69 43.15
CA LEU A 11 22.51 23.43 42.39
C LEU A 11 21.57 23.54 41.17
N PHE A 12 20.61 24.47 41.20
CA PHE A 12 19.72 24.83 40.09
C PHE A 12 20.21 26.04 39.27
N GLY A 13 21.49 26.42 39.44
CA GLY A 13 22.19 27.37 38.57
C GLY A 13 22.51 26.74 37.22
N GLY A 14 21.49 26.21 36.53
CA GLY A 14 21.62 25.80 35.15
C GLY A 14 21.92 27.03 34.31
N SER A 15 23.05 27.00 33.60
CA SER A 15 23.38 27.92 32.52
C SER A 15 22.10 28.16 31.71
N LYS A 16 21.65 29.42 31.65
CA LYS A 16 20.52 29.81 30.79
C LYS A 16 20.87 29.29 29.40
N PRO A 17 20.06 28.42 28.77
CA PRO A 17 20.42 27.87 27.46
C PRO A 17 20.70 29.04 26.53
N GLU A 18 21.92 29.08 26.03
CA GLU A 18 22.37 30.13 25.13
C GLU A 18 21.42 30.12 23.91
N PRO A 19 20.93 31.28 23.46
CA PRO A 19 20.00 31.32 22.34
C PRO A 19 20.67 30.68 21.12
N ALA A 20 19.98 29.70 20.52
CA ALA A 20 20.51 28.94 19.39
C ALA A 20 21.04 29.86 18.30
N SER A 21 22.22 29.55 17.76
CA SER A 21 22.83 30.37 16.71
C SER A 21 21.93 30.40 15.46
N PRO A 22 22.01 31.44 14.60
CA PRO A 22 21.25 31.48 13.35
C PRO A 22 21.44 30.22 12.49
N ALA A 23 22.64 29.63 12.51
CA ALA A 23 22.94 28.39 11.80
C ALA A 23 22.23 27.16 12.40
N GLU A 24 22.16 27.05 13.73
CA GLU A 24 21.43 25.98 14.42
C GLU A 24 19.92 26.07 14.17
N LEU A 25 19.37 27.28 14.14
CA LEU A 25 17.96 27.51 13.84
C LEU A 25 17.61 27.11 12.40
N GLU A 26 18.47 27.42 11.43
CA GLU A 26 18.29 26.97 10.04
C GLU A 26 18.41 25.44 9.91
N ALA A 27 19.36 24.81 10.61
CA ALA A 27 19.48 23.36 10.64
C ALA A 27 18.21 22.70 11.22
N LEU A 28 17.65 23.24 12.30
CA LEU A 28 16.41 22.75 12.90
C LEU A 28 15.22 22.90 11.95
N ARG A 29 15.11 24.05 11.25
CA ARG A 29 14.07 24.29 10.24
C ARG A 29 14.18 23.31 9.06
N ALA A 30 15.40 23.05 8.58
CA ALA A 30 15.65 22.09 7.51
C ALA A 30 15.25 20.67 7.93
N ALA A 31 15.63 20.24 9.13
CA ALA A 31 15.27 18.94 9.67
C ALA A 31 13.74 18.78 9.83
N TYR A 32 13.06 19.83 10.31
CA TYR A 32 11.60 19.83 10.43
C TYR A 32 10.92 19.74 9.06
N ARG A 33 11.37 20.54 8.07
CA ARG A 33 10.84 20.48 6.69
C ARG A 33 11.00 19.10 6.08
N ALA A 34 12.17 18.48 6.22
CA ALA A 34 12.43 17.13 5.72
C ALA A 34 11.51 16.07 6.36
N ARG A 35 11.24 16.18 7.66
CA ARG A 35 10.25 15.34 8.36
C ARG A 35 8.84 15.55 7.84
N CYS A 36 8.39 16.80 7.71
CA CYS A 36 7.07 17.09 7.16
C CYS A 36 6.92 16.58 5.72
N GLU A 37 7.95 16.71 4.89
CA GLU A 37 7.93 16.20 3.53
C GLU A 37 7.81 14.67 3.50
N SER A 38 8.61 13.97 4.30
CA SER A 38 8.53 12.51 4.43
C SER A 38 7.15 12.05 4.91
N PHE A 39 6.55 12.78 5.86
CA PHE A 39 5.20 12.51 6.32
C PHE A 39 4.12 12.73 5.25
N ARG A 40 4.20 13.81 4.46
CA ARG A 40 3.29 14.01 3.33
C ARG A 40 3.41 12.92 2.28
N ARG A 41 4.64 12.49 1.97
CA ARG A 41 4.89 11.36 1.06
C ARG A 41 4.30 10.05 1.59
N LEU A 42 4.37 9.83 2.91
CA LEU A 42 3.74 8.67 3.56
C LEU A 42 2.22 8.70 3.37
N LEU A 43 1.57 9.83 3.66
CA LEU A 43 0.12 9.99 3.49
C LEU A 43 -0.31 9.79 2.04
N ALA A 44 0.42 10.38 1.09
CA ALA A 44 0.13 10.22 -0.34
C ALA A 44 0.21 8.76 -0.78
N ALA A 45 1.25 8.03 -0.35
CA ALA A 45 1.40 6.61 -0.66
C ALA A 45 0.31 5.75 0.01
N ASN A 46 -0.10 6.10 1.23
CA ASN A 46 -1.19 5.40 1.93
C ASN A 46 -2.53 5.56 1.19
N ASN A 47 -2.90 6.80 0.85
CA ASN A 47 -4.12 7.07 0.09
C ASN A 47 -4.09 6.32 -1.26
N ALA A 48 -2.97 6.39 -1.99
CA ALA A 48 -2.83 5.67 -3.25
C ALA A 48 -2.93 4.15 -3.10
N ALA A 49 -2.47 3.56 -1.98
CA ALA A 49 -2.67 2.14 -1.71
C ALA A 49 -4.14 1.82 -1.48
N LEU A 50 -4.85 2.64 -0.67
CA LEU A 50 -6.27 2.47 -0.37
C LEU A 50 -7.13 2.62 -1.63
N ASP A 51 -6.83 3.59 -2.50
CA ASP A 51 -7.57 3.78 -3.76
C ASP A 51 -7.45 2.57 -4.69
N VAL A 52 -6.25 1.97 -4.75
CA VAL A 52 -6.01 0.74 -5.52
C VAL A 52 -6.76 -0.44 -4.90
N MET A 53 -6.76 -0.58 -3.57
CA MET A 53 -7.52 -1.62 -2.87
C MET A 53 -9.03 -1.46 -3.08
N ALA A 54 -9.57 -0.24 -2.99
CA ALA A 54 -10.96 0.05 -3.27
C ALA A 54 -11.35 -0.29 -4.72
N SER A 55 -10.46 -0.02 -5.68
CA SER A 55 -10.66 -0.44 -7.08
C SER A 55 -10.71 -1.96 -7.24
N MET A 56 -9.91 -2.70 -6.47
CA MET A 56 -9.94 -4.17 -6.44
C MET A 56 -11.25 -4.68 -5.80
N GLU A 57 -11.73 -4.05 -4.74
CA GLU A 57 -13.02 -4.36 -4.11
C GLU A 57 -14.19 -4.14 -5.08
N GLU A 58 -14.17 -3.07 -5.87
CA GLU A 58 -15.17 -2.82 -6.91
C GLU A 58 -15.13 -3.90 -7.99
N ALA A 59 -13.93 -4.32 -8.41
CA ALA A 59 -13.77 -5.42 -9.37
C ALA A 59 -14.36 -6.73 -8.83
N LEU A 60 -14.15 -7.04 -7.54
CA LEU A 60 -14.71 -8.23 -6.88
C LEU A 60 -16.25 -8.27 -6.86
N ARG A 61 -16.94 -7.13 -7.01
CA ARG A 61 -18.42 -7.11 -7.14
C ARG A 61 -18.91 -7.72 -8.46
N GLY A 62 -18.02 -8.02 -9.41
CA GLY A 62 -18.38 -8.67 -10.68
C GLY A 62 -19.18 -7.78 -11.64
N LEU A 63 -19.11 -6.45 -11.45
CA LEU A 63 -19.86 -5.49 -12.27
C LEU A 63 -19.18 -5.22 -13.63
N LYS A 64 -17.86 -5.47 -13.73
CA LYS A 64 -17.07 -5.31 -14.96
C LYS A 64 -16.13 -6.51 -15.10
N PRO A 65 -15.97 -7.09 -16.31
CA PRO A 65 -14.98 -8.12 -16.55
C PRO A 65 -13.57 -7.56 -16.35
N PHE A 66 -12.68 -8.37 -15.75
CA PHE A 66 -11.26 -8.07 -15.64
C PHE A 66 -10.45 -9.36 -15.79
N GLY A 67 -9.23 -9.23 -16.31
CA GLY A 67 -8.31 -10.35 -16.52
C GLY A 67 -7.13 -10.35 -15.54
N MET A 68 -6.32 -11.40 -15.54
CA MET A 68 -5.16 -11.54 -14.67
C MET A 68 -4.10 -10.45 -14.88
N THR A 69 -4.05 -9.81 -16.07
CA THR A 69 -3.20 -8.65 -16.30
C THR A 69 -3.61 -7.45 -15.43
N PHE A 70 -4.92 -7.23 -15.27
CA PHE A 70 -5.43 -6.22 -14.34
C PHE A 70 -5.05 -6.59 -12.90
N VAL A 71 -5.31 -7.83 -12.48
CA VAL A 71 -5.02 -8.29 -11.10
C VAL A 71 -3.53 -8.11 -10.76
N ARG A 72 -2.64 -8.58 -11.63
CA ARG A 72 -1.17 -8.40 -11.48
C ARG A 72 -0.79 -6.92 -11.35
N GLY A 73 -1.38 -6.07 -12.20
CA GLY A 73 -1.14 -4.63 -12.17
C GLY A 73 -1.58 -3.99 -10.85
N GLN A 74 -2.76 -4.33 -10.33
CA GLN A 74 -3.23 -3.79 -9.05
C GLN A 74 -2.36 -4.27 -7.88
N CYS A 75 -2.01 -5.56 -7.82
CA CYS A 75 -1.13 -6.09 -6.77
C CYS A 75 0.26 -5.42 -6.80
N ALA A 76 0.84 -5.21 -7.98
CA ALA A 76 2.11 -4.50 -8.12
C ALA A 76 2.03 -3.04 -7.64
N ARG A 77 0.92 -2.34 -7.95
CA ARG A 77 0.67 -0.97 -7.50
C ARG A 77 0.53 -0.88 -5.97
N VAL A 78 -0.26 -1.79 -5.36
CA VAL A 78 -0.35 -1.88 -3.90
C VAL A 78 1.03 -2.12 -3.29
N ALA A 79 1.78 -3.10 -3.80
CA ALA A 79 3.11 -3.43 -3.30
C ALA A 79 4.08 -2.24 -3.36
N ALA A 80 4.07 -1.49 -4.46
CA ALA A 80 4.89 -0.29 -4.63
C ALA A 80 4.50 0.83 -3.65
N ASN A 81 3.21 1.07 -3.45
CA ASN A 81 2.74 2.07 -2.49
C ASN A 81 3.08 1.68 -1.04
N VAL A 82 2.87 0.41 -0.66
CA VAL A 82 3.24 -0.08 0.68
C VAL A 82 4.76 0.02 0.90
N PHE A 83 5.57 -0.28 -0.11
CA PHE A 83 7.02 -0.05 -0.03
C PHE A 83 7.35 1.42 0.26
N GLN A 84 6.67 2.37 -0.39
CA GLN A 84 6.89 3.80 -0.12
C GLN A 84 6.45 4.18 1.30
N ILE A 85 5.35 3.62 1.82
CA ILE A 85 4.91 3.83 3.20
C ILE A 85 6.01 3.37 4.18
N VAL A 86 6.50 2.14 4.03
CA VAL A 86 7.56 1.58 4.88
C VAL A 86 8.83 2.44 4.81
N ARG A 87 9.21 2.86 3.60
CA ARG A 87 10.37 3.74 3.39
C ARG A 87 10.24 5.08 4.11
N GLN A 88 9.11 5.77 3.95
CA GLN A 88 8.91 7.06 4.63
C GLN A 88 8.84 6.88 6.15
N LEU A 89 8.24 5.79 6.64
CA LEU A 89 8.16 5.48 8.07
C LEU A 89 9.55 5.22 8.67
N SER A 90 10.39 4.44 7.98
CA SER A 90 11.79 4.23 8.37
C SER A 90 12.56 5.55 8.45
N LEU A 91 12.46 6.41 7.42
CA LEU A 91 13.11 7.72 7.41
C LEU A 91 12.65 8.62 8.57
N LEU A 92 11.36 8.68 8.85
CA LEU A 92 10.79 9.49 9.94
C LEU A 92 11.26 9.04 11.33
N THR A 93 11.51 7.74 11.47
CA THR A 93 11.80 7.08 12.75
C THR A 93 13.24 6.64 12.90
N SER A 94 14.11 7.05 11.98
CA SER A 94 15.54 6.70 12.00
C SER A 94 15.77 5.18 12.03
N GLY A 95 15.05 4.44 11.19
CA GLY A 95 15.22 2.99 11.02
C GLY A 95 14.44 2.11 11.99
N ARG A 96 13.68 2.66 12.94
CA ARG A 96 12.90 1.88 13.94
C ARG A 96 11.97 0.83 13.30
N PHE A 97 11.53 1.05 12.07
CA PHE A 97 10.57 0.20 11.37
C PHE A 97 11.16 -0.56 10.18
N ASP A 98 12.49 -0.71 10.08
CA ASP A 98 13.13 -1.41 8.96
C ASP A 98 12.70 -2.87 8.83
N ALA A 99 12.33 -3.53 9.93
CA ALA A 99 11.77 -4.90 9.92
C ALA A 99 10.49 -5.04 9.08
N LEU A 100 9.80 -3.93 8.76
CA LEU A 100 8.64 -3.97 7.87
C LEU A 100 9.00 -4.27 6.41
N TYR A 101 10.25 -4.04 5.99
CA TYR A 101 10.71 -4.46 4.67
C TYR A 101 10.67 -5.99 4.52
N ASP A 102 11.12 -6.71 5.54
CA ASP A 102 11.07 -8.16 5.55
C ASP A 102 9.62 -8.67 5.54
N LYS A 103 8.75 -8.03 6.33
CA LYS A 103 7.32 -8.36 6.33
C LYS A 103 6.64 -8.08 5.00
N LEU A 104 6.99 -6.98 4.34
CA LEU A 104 6.50 -6.69 2.98
C LEU A 104 6.95 -7.77 2.00
N LYS A 105 8.24 -8.17 2.05
CA LYS A 105 8.78 -9.23 1.19
C LYS A 105 8.10 -10.58 1.44
N GLU A 106 7.85 -10.93 2.70
CA GLU A 106 7.12 -12.13 3.10
C GLU A 106 5.70 -12.14 2.51
N ILE A 107 4.96 -11.04 2.62
CA ILE A 107 3.61 -10.91 2.07
C ILE A 107 3.63 -10.99 0.54
N GLN A 108 4.57 -10.30 -0.12
CA GLN A 108 4.74 -10.39 -1.58
C GLN A 108 5.02 -11.82 -2.03
N ALA A 109 5.87 -12.56 -1.30
CA ALA A 109 6.18 -13.96 -1.60
C ALA A 109 4.95 -14.87 -1.43
N ARG A 110 4.08 -14.60 -0.45
CA ARG A 110 2.81 -15.32 -0.28
C ARG A 110 1.79 -15.01 -1.38
N ILE A 111 1.81 -13.80 -1.93
CA ILE A 111 0.91 -13.40 -3.03
C ILE A 111 1.39 -13.94 -4.38
N ALA A 112 2.70 -14.02 -4.61
CA ALA A 112 3.29 -14.36 -5.91
C ALA A 112 2.75 -15.66 -6.56
N PRO A 113 2.53 -16.79 -5.84
CA PRO A 113 1.94 -17.99 -6.42
C PRO A 113 0.55 -17.80 -7.01
N HIS A 114 -0.23 -16.86 -6.47
CA HIS A 114 -1.57 -16.54 -6.98
C HIS A 114 -1.54 -15.65 -8.23
N LEU A 115 -0.41 -14.98 -8.48
CA LEU A 115 -0.22 -14.09 -9.63
C LEU A 115 0.54 -14.74 -10.79
N ALA A 116 1.23 -15.86 -10.51
CA ALA A 116 2.01 -16.60 -11.47
C ALA A 116 1.13 -16.96 -12.69
N PRO A 117 1.65 -16.77 -13.92
CA PRO A 117 0.97 -17.30 -15.10
C PRO A 117 0.70 -18.79 -14.89
N ARG A 118 -0.54 -19.23 -15.15
CA ARG A 118 -0.80 -20.66 -15.30
C ARG A 118 -0.06 -21.12 -16.56
N SER A 119 1.13 -21.66 -16.38
CA SER A 119 1.89 -22.27 -17.46
C SER A 119 1.13 -23.49 -17.97
N GLY A 120 0.59 -23.41 -19.19
CA GLY A 120 0.64 -24.55 -20.11
C GLY A 120 -0.55 -25.51 -20.18
N GLN A 121 -1.77 -25.17 -19.78
CA GLN A 121 -2.93 -25.98 -20.16
C GLN A 121 -4.17 -25.10 -20.25
N VAL A 122 -4.73 -24.95 -21.45
CA VAL A 122 -6.16 -24.64 -21.61
C VAL A 122 -6.89 -25.70 -20.79
N ARG A 123 -7.40 -25.33 -19.62
CA ARG A 123 -8.09 -26.25 -18.73
C ARG A 123 -9.57 -26.23 -19.10
N GLY A 124 -10.01 -27.29 -19.74
CA GLY A 124 -11.43 -27.48 -20.04
C GLY A 124 -11.68 -27.80 -21.50
N PRO A 125 -12.95 -27.97 -21.86
CA PRO A 125 -13.34 -28.26 -23.23
C PRO A 125 -12.98 -27.08 -24.15
N LEU A 126 -12.56 -27.38 -25.38
CA LEU A 126 -12.29 -26.37 -26.42
C LEU A 126 -13.55 -25.61 -26.87
N VAL A 127 -14.71 -26.05 -26.40
CA VAL A 127 -16.02 -25.46 -26.67
C VAL A 127 -16.75 -25.35 -25.32
N LEU A 128 -17.21 -24.15 -25.00
CA LEU A 128 -18.00 -23.87 -23.80
C LEU A 128 -19.40 -23.42 -24.23
N ALA A 129 -20.42 -23.83 -23.48
CA ALA A 129 -21.74 -23.20 -23.61
C ALA A 129 -21.65 -21.73 -23.19
N LEU A 130 -22.47 -20.87 -23.78
CA LEU A 130 -22.35 -19.43 -23.55
C LEU A 130 -22.53 -19.07 -22.07
N GLU A 131 -23.51 -19.66 -21.36
CA GLU A 131 -23.68 -19.47 -19.90
C GLU A 131 -22.50 -19.94 -19.03
N GLN A 132 -21.60 -20.76 -19.57
CA GLN A 132 -20.38 -21.21 -18.90
C GLN A 132 -19.20 -20.27 -19.14
N ALA A 133 -19.23 -19.46 -20.21
CA ALA A 133 -18.18 -18.52 -20.60
C ALA A 133 -18.33 -17.16 -19.88
N GLY A 134 -18.38 -17.16 -18.54
CA GLY A 134 -18.58 -15.94 -17.75
C GLY A 134 -17.31 -15.10 -17.54
N VAL A 135 -17.45 -14.03 -16.74
CA VAL A 135 -16.35 -13.07 -16.43
C VAL A 135 -15.12 -13.73 -15.81
N ASP A 136 -15.30 -14.88 -15.15
CA ASP A 136 -14.26 -15.71 -14.56
C ASP A 136 -13.31 -16.35 -15.60
N LEU A 137 -13.77 -16.50 -16.85
CA LEU A 137 -12.99 -17.04 -17.97
C LEU A 137 -12.52 -15.94 -18.95
N ALA A 138 -12.57 -14.66 -18.56
CA ALA A 138 -12.24 -13.55 -19.46
C ALA A 138 -10.83 -13.61 -20.06
N ASP A 139 -9.87 -14.23 -19.37
CA ASP A 139 -8.52 -14.46 -19.89
C ASP A 139 -8.47 -15.57 -20.96
N GLU A 140 -9.44 -16.49 -20.97
CA GLU A 140 -9.51 -17.63 -21.88
C GLU A 140 -10.42 -17.33 -23.09
N VAL A 141 -11.61 -16.75 -22.86
CA VAL A 141 -12.59 -16.47 -23.92
C VAL A 141 -12.54 -15.04 -24.45
N GLY A 142 -11.81 -14.16 -23.77
CA GLY A 142 -11.78 -12.71 -24.04
C GLY A 142 -12.96 -11.95 -23.41
N GLY A 143 -12.71 -10.70 -23.02
CA GLY A 143 -13.68 -9.91 -22.23
C GLY A 143 -15.06 -9.67 -22.87
N LYS A 144 -15.17 -9.71 -24.20
CA LYS A 144 -16.47 -9.57 -24.90
C LYS A 144 -17.34 -10.81 -24.70
N VAL A 145 -16.78 -11.99 -24.95
CA VAL A 145 -17.48 -13.27 -24.78
C VAL A 145 -17.79 -13.49 -23.31
N ALA A 146 -16.85 -13.16 -22.43
CA ALA A 146 -17.03 -13.22 -20.98
C ALA A 146 -18.23 -12.38 -20.48
N SER A 147 -18.39 -11.17 -21.04
CA SER A 147 -19.55 -10.31 -20.75
C SER A 147 -20.87 -10.93 -21.21
N LEU A 148 -20.88 -11.51 -22.42
CA LEU A 148 -22.09 -12.16 -22.97
C LEU A 148 -22.47 -13.41 -22.17
N GLY A 149 -21.51 -14.23 -21.76
CA GLY A 149 -21.77 -15.40 -20.94
C GLY A 149 -22.32 -15.05 -19.56
N GLU A 150 -21.85 -13.95 -18.96
CA GLU A 150 -22.41 -13.44 -17.70
C GLU A 150 -23.87 -12.99 -17.83
N VAL A 151 -24.23 -12.34 -18.96
CA VAL A 151 -25.62 -12.00 -19.26
C VAL A 151 -26.46 -13.26 -19.46
N ALA A 152 -25.99 -14.23 -20.24
CA ALA A 152 -26.67 -15.51 -20.46
C ALA A 152 -26.93 -16.27 -19.15
N ARG A 153 -25.92 -16.32 -18.27
CA ARG A 153 -26.00 -16.94 -16.95
C ARG A 153 -27.08 -16.30 -16.06
N ARG A 154 -27.17 -14.97 -16.04
CA ARG A 154 -28.18 -14.23 -15.26
C ARG A 154 -29.60 -14.43 -15.80
N LEU A 155 -29.76 -14.52 -17.12
CA LEU A 155 -31.04 -14.79 -17.75
C LEU A 155 -31.50 -16.24 -17.53
N GLY A 156 -30.59 -17.21 -17.50
CA GLY A 156 -30.90 -18.62 -17.28
C GLY A 156 -31.27 -18.98 -15.83
N GLN A 157 -30.96 -18.15 -14.84
CA GLN A 157 -31.38 -18.32 -13.44
C GLN A 157 -32.73 -17.67 -13.10
N ALA A 158 -33.30 -16.90 -14.04
CA ALA A 158 -34.56 -16.18 -13.86
C ALA A 158 -35.77 -16.92 -14.46
N GLY A 159 -35.61 -18.19 -14.84
CA GLY A 159 -36.64 -19.05 -15.44
C GLY A 159 -36.86 -20.34 -14.66
#